data_AF-B7ASB6-F1
#
_entry.id   AF-B7ASB6-F1
#
_cell.length_a   1.000
_cell.length_b   1.000
_cell.length_c   1.000
_cell.angle_alpha   90.00
_cell.angle_beta   90.00
_cell.angle_gamma   90.00
#
_symmetry.space_group_name_H-M   'P 1'
#
loop_
_entity.id
_entity.type
_entity.pdbx_description
1 polymer ?
#
loop_
_entity_poly.entity_id
_entity_poly.type
_entity_poly.pdbx_seq_one_letter_code
_entity_poly.pdbx_strand_id
1 'polypeptide(L)'
;MNENVIFAINYILYTIGGLMFFGYEIKTLTPKASAGTILALWMIVIICGTIKFFMPVYGGWDFLLAIINNLIALLTFKIFYLDKYFKCLFVHAMYVSANILNSMIWMYMPDGNAANNEIGTTIGYLCTIPILYVQMEIISGLFRRMQKKKIGLEWNIALLTMAFAAYTLALSALLQMSSVFAYKSSGYTVVIALITAGMLIFITAAVVLAYMKNAELELKSRLTRLETARSLEEESYHRTLERIEAMAKLRHDFYGQLQAARYLLEADPEEGRKMLEDMMIALPKQK
;
A
#
# COMPACT_ATOMS: atom_id res chain seq x y z
N MET A 1 9.46 -25.44 39.83
CA MET A 1 9.03 -24.02 39.94
C MET A 1 7.56 -24.02 40.32
N ASN A 2 7.10 -23.13 41.19
CA ASN A 2 5.68 -23.10 41.61
C ASN A 2 4.78 -22.75 40.39
N GLU A 3 3.67 -23.46 40.22
CA GLU A 3 2.69 -23.25 39.14
C GLU A 3 2.19 -21.80 39.08
N ASN A 4 2.02 -21.14 40.22
CA ASN A 4 1.63 -19.73 40.28
C ASN A 4 2.70 -18.80 39.68
N VAL A 5 3.98 -19.16 39.83
CA VAL A 5 5.10 -18.40 39.25
C VAL A 5 5.15 -18.62 37.74
N ILE A 6 4.95 -19.85 37.27
CA ILE A 6 4.89 -20.16 35.83
C ILE A 6 3.71 -19.43 35.18
N PHE A 7 2.54 -19.46 35.81
CA PHE A 7 1.35 -18.75 35.34
C PHE A 7 1.61 -17.24 35.19
N ALA A 8 2.21 -16.61 36.21
CA ALA A 8 2.54 -15.19 36.15
C ALA A 8 3.53 -14.86 35.02
N ILE A 9 4.56 -15.70 34.83
CA ILE A 9 5.51 -15.55 33.72
C ILE A 9 4.81 -15.67 32.36
N ASN A 10 3.98 -16.70 32.17
CA ASN A 10 3.25 -16.92 30.93
C ASN A 10 2.27 -15.79 30.63
N TYR A 11 1.59 -15.26 31.65
CA TYR A 11 0.73 -14.09 31.54
C TYR A 11 1.51 -12.84 31.07
N ILE A 12 2.68 -12.58 31.67
CA ILE A 12 3.55 -11.46 31.28
C ILE A 12 4.02 -11.63 29.83
N LEU A 13 4.49 -12.82 29.46
CA LEU A 13 4.97 -13.10 28.11
C LEU A 13 3.86 -12.94 27.06
N TYR A 14 2.66 -13.45 27.34
CA TYR A 14 1.49 -13.26 26.49
C TYR A 14 1.15 -11.77 26.31
N THR A 15 1.19 -11.01 27.41
CA THR A 15 0.93 -9.56 27.38
C THR A 15 1.97 -8.82 26.54
N ILE A 16 3.26 -9.17 26.68
CA ILE A 16 4.33 -8.60 25.86
C ILE A 16 4.10 -8.90 24.37
N GLY A 17 3.79 -10.14 24.02
CA GLY A 17 3.48 -10.54 22.64
C GLY A 17 2.29 -9.76 22.07
N GLY A 18 1.21 -9.62 22.85
CA GLY A 18 0.03 -8.84 22.47
C GLY A 18 0.31 -7.35 22.28
N LEU A 19 1.08 -6.74 23.17
CA LEU A 19 1.48 -5.33 23.05
C LEU A 19 2.35 -5.04 21.83
N MET A 20 3.17 -6.01 21.43
CA MET A 20 4.08 -5.89 20.30
C MET A 20 3.33 -5.55 19.02
N PHE A 21 2.19 -6.21 18.78
CA PHE A 21 1.30 -5.96 17.65
C PHE A 21 0.91 -4.49 17.52
N PHE A 22 0.40 -3.90 18.62
CA PHE A 22 -0.05 -2.51 18.63
C PHE A 22 1.11 -1.52 18.54
N GLY A 23 2.25 -1.85 19.15
CA GLY A 23 3.47 -1.05 19.00
C GLY A 23 3.88 -0.90 17.53
N TYR A 24 3.78 -1.99 16.75
CA TYR A 24 4.07 -1.95 15.31
C TYR A 24 3.03 -1.23 14.48
N GLU A 25 1.75 -1.31 14.83
CA GLU A 25 0.72 -0.49 14.19
C GLU A 25 0.98 1.01 14.39
N ILE A 26 1.26 1.44 15.62
CA ILE A 26 1.59 2.84 15.93
C ILE A 26 2.85 3.29 15.17
N LYS A 27 3.84 2.40 15.01
CA LYS A 27 5.06 2.67 14.24
C LYS A 27 4.81 2.83 12.73
N THR A 28 3.70 2.28 12.23
CA THR A 28 3.43 2.12 10.79
C THR A 28 2.34 3.06 10.28
N LEU A 29 1.37 3.35 11.14
CA LEU A 29 0.25 4.25 10.93
C LEU A 29 0.55 5.61 11.58
N THR A 30 -0.29 6.60 11.29
CA THR A 30 -0.18 7.97 11.77
C THR A 30 -1.09 8.14 12.99
N PRO A 31 -0.54 8.13 14.22
CA PRO A 31 -1.36 8.20 15.43
C PRO A 31 -1.99 9.59 15.60
N LYS A 32 -3.23 9.62 16.11
CA LYS A 32 -3.96 10.85 16.48
C LYS A 32 -3.55 11.43 17.84
N ALA A 33 -3.12 10.55 18.74
CA ALA A 33 -2.73 10.87 20.10
C ALA A 33 -1.33 10.36 20.39
N SER A 34 -0.81 10.67 21.57
CA SER A 34 0.49 10.13 21.99
C SER A 34 0.46 8.60 21.98
N ALA A 35 1.61 7.97 21.69
CA ALA A 35 1.73 6.52 21.70
C ALA A 35 1.28 5.91 23.03
N GLY A 36 1.57 6.57 24.16
CA GLY A 36 1.14 6.15 25.50
C GLY A 36 -0.37 6.16 25.68
N THR A 37 -1.07 7.18 25.14
CA THR A 37 -2.54 7.26 25.19
C THR A 37 -3.19 6.14 24.37
N ILE A 38 -2.66 5.87 23.18
CA ILE A 38 -3.17 4.80 22.32
C ILE A 38 -2.91 3.43 22.96
N LEU A 39 -1.70 3.21 23.48
CA LEU A 39 -1.36 1.99 24.24
C LEU A 39 -2.27 1.78 25.45
N ALA A 40 -2.57 2.83 26.23
CA ALA A 40 -3.45 2.74 27.38
C ALA A 40 -4.89 2.35 27.00
N LEU A 41 -5.40 2.86 25.88
CA LEU A 41 -6.71 2.47 25.36
C LEU A 41 -6.72 1.03 24.82
N TRP A 42 -5.59 0.56 24.29
CA TRP A 42 -5.42 -0.83 23.85
C TRP A 42 -5.28 -1.83 24.98
N MET A 43 -4.79 -1.42 26.16
CA MET A 43 -4.76 -2.29 27.33
C MET A 43 -6.16 -2.85 27.66
N ILE A 44 -7.23 -2.11 27.36
CA ILE A 44 -8.62 -2.56 27.51
C ILE A 44 -8.92 -3.76 26.60
N VAL A 45 -8.40 -3.77 25.36
CA VAL A 45 -8.57 -4.89 24.42
C VAL A 45 -7.69 -6.08 24.80
N ILE A 46 -6.49 -5.82 25.31
CA ILE A 46 -5.60 -6.87 25.82
C ILE A 46 -6.22 -7.56 27.04
N ILE A 47 -6.90 -6.82 27.92
CA ILE A 47 -7.63 -7.38 29.05
C ILE A 47 -8.66 -8.41 28.58
N CYS A 48 -9.42 -8.14 27.51
CA CYS A 48 -10.32 -9.13 26.91
C CYS A 48 -9.58 -10.39 26.43
N GLY A 49 -8.41 -10.24 25.80
CA GLY A 49 -7.57 -11.35 25.39
C GLY A 49 -6.92 -12.13 26.54
N THR A 50 -6.79 -11.54 27.73
CA THR A 50 -6.24 -12.20 28.92
C THR A 50 -7.27 -13.02 29.69
N ILE A 51 -8.56 -12.91 29.38
CA ILE A 51 -9.63 -13.69 30.04
C ILE A 51 -9.34 -15.20 29.98
N LYS A 52 -8.70 -15.68 28.91
CA LYS A 52 -8.29 -17.09 28.76
C LYS A 52 -7.28 -17.60 29.79
N PHE A 53 -6.59 -16.70 30.50
CA PHE A 53 -5.72 -17.06 31.62
C PHE A 53 -6.52 -17.28 32.91
N PHE A 54 -7.67 -16.63 33.05
CA PHE A 54 -8.50 -16.68 34.26
C PHE A 54 -9.69 -17.64 34.12
N MET A 55 -9.99 -18.09 32.91
CA MET A 55 -11.04 -19.07 32.63
C MET A 55 -10.50 -20.14 31.67
N PRO A 56 -10.89 -21.43 31.84
CA PRO A 56 -10.54 -22.49 30.90
C PRO A 56 -11.32 -22.29 29.59
N VAL A 57 -10.73 -21.54 28.68
CA VAL A 57 -11.28 -21.26 27.36
C VAL A 57 -10.70 -22.30 26.40
N TYR A 58 -11.44 -23.37 26.12
CA TYR A 58 -10.99 -24.43 25.22
C TYR A 58 -11.60 -24.30 23.81
N GLY A 59 -10.81 -24.62 22.79
CA GLY A 59 -11.26 -24.80 21.40
C GLY A 59 -11.89 -23.54 20.81
N GLY A 60 -13.15 -23.66 20.34
CA GLY A 60 -13.85 -22.61 19.59
C GLY A 60 -14.05 -21.28 20.33
N TRP A 61 -13.96 -21.27 21.67
CA TRP A 61 -14.08 -20.04 22.45
C TRP A 61 -12.84 -19.14 22.35
N ASP A 62 -11.64 -19.72 22.25
CA ASP A 62 -10.40 -18.97 22.08
C ASP A 62 -10.40 -18.25 20.72
N PHE A 63 -10.97 -18.91 19.72
CA PHE A 63 -11.21 -18.34 18.40
C PHE A 63 -12.26 -17.22 18.42
N LEU A 64 -13.35 -17.39 19.16
CA LEU A 64 -14.38 -16.36 19.33
C LEU A 64 -13.80 -15.10 19.99
N LEU A 65 -12.99 -15.26 21.04
CA LEU A 65 -12.29 -14.14 21.69
C LEU A 65 -11.33 -13.43 20.72
N ALA A 66 -10.61 -14.19 19.88
CA ALA A 66 -9.76 -13.61 18.85
C ALA A 66 -10.58 -12.78 17.84
N ILE A 67 -11.74 -13.28 17.39
CA ILE A 67 -12.65 -12.51 16.50
C ILE A 67 -13.12 -11.23 17.18
N ILE A 68 -13.59 -11.31 18.43
CA ILE A 68 -14.08 -10.16 19.18
C ILE A 68 -12.98 -9.11 19.33
N ASN A 69 -11.75 -9.52 19.67
CA ASN A 69 -10.62 -8.61 19.80
C ASN A 69 -10.29 -7.90 18.47
N ASN A 70 -10.32 -8.63 17.35
CA ASN A 70 -10.12 -8.03 16.04
C ASN A 70 -11.28 -7.08 15.66
N LEU A 71 -12.53 -7.40 15.97
CA LEU A 71 -13.66 -6.49 15.72
C LEU A 71 -13.55 -5.20 16.54
N ILE A 72 -13.17 -5.28 17.81
CA ILE A 72 -12.89 -4.11 18.65
C ILE A 72 -11.75 -3.28 18.05
N ALA A 73 -10.71 -3.94 17.55
CA ALA A 73 -9.62 -3.28 16.83
C ALA A 73 -10.12 -2.45 15.63
N LEU A 74 -10.97 -3.05 14.80
CA LEU A 74 -11.53 -2.37 13.62
C LEU A 74 -12.33 -1.11 14.02
N LEU A 75 -13.17 -1.22 15.05
CA LEU A 75 -14.01 -0.11 15.52
C LEU A 75 -13.18 1.05 16.07
N THR A 76 -11.99 0.77 16.59
CA THR A 76 -11.14 1.77 17.26
C THR A 76 -10.15 2.47 16.32
N PHE A 77 -9.98 2.02 15.07
CA PHE A 77 -9.03 2.64 14.13
C PHE A 77 -9.22 4.14 13.92
N LYS A 78 -10.48 4.60 13.82
CA LYS A 78 -10.76 6.03 13.64
C LYS A 78 -10.56 6.85 14.91
N ILE A 79 -10.53 6.20 16.07
CA ILE A 79 -10.19 6.84 17.33
C ILE A 79 -8.66 7.01 17.39
N PHE A 80 -7.89 6.00 16.95
CA PHE A 80 -6.44 5.97 17.13
C PHE A 80 -5.61 6.59 16.01
N TYR A 81 -6.09 6.55 14.75
CA TYR A 81 -5.26 6.88 13.59
C TYR A 81 -5.88 7.95 12.67
N LEU A 82 -5.03 8.82 12.11
CA LEU A 82 -5.42 9.84 11.11
C LEU A 82 -5.60 9.24 9.71
N ASP A 83 -5.01 8.07 9.46
CA ASP A 83 -5.03 7.42 8.16
C ASP A 83 -6.45 7.07 7.68
N LYS A 84 -6.57 6.88 6.36
CA LYS A 84 -7.79 6.35 5.75
C LYS A 84 -8.10 4.99 6.37
N TYR A 85 -9.38 4.73 6.65
CA TYR A 85 -9.81 3.51 7.34
C TYR A 85 -9.22 2.25 6.69
N PHE A 86 -9.23 2.23 5.35
CA PHE A 86 -8.73 1.11 4.57
C PHE A 86 -7.22 0.85 4.72
N LYS A 87 -6.42 1.92 4.90
CA LYS A 87 -4.99 1.78 5.15
C LYS A 87 -4.75 1.18 6.55
N CYS A 88 -5.52 1.60 7.55
CA CYS A 88 -5.46 1.00 8.89
C CYS A 88 -5.86 -0.48 8.83
N LEU A 89 -6.97 -0.78 8.17
CA LEU A 89 -7.48 -2.13 7.97
C LEU A 89 -6.46 -3.05 7.29
N PHE A 90 -5.79 -2.58 6.24
CA PHE A 90 -4.73 -3.34 5.57
C PHE A 90 -3.55 -3.65 6.48
N VAL A 91 -3.02 -2.63 7.17
CA VAL A 91 -1.88 -2.79 8.08
C VAL A 91 -2.21 -3.76 9.21
N HIS A 92 -3.41 -3.62 9.80
CA HIS A 92 -3.91 -4.54 10.82
C HIS A 92 -4.00 -5.98 10.28
N ALA A 93 -4.62 -6.18 9.11
CA ALA A 93 -4.76 -7.51 8.50
C ALA A 93 -3.40 -8.16 8.20
N MET A 94 -2.40 -7.38 7.77
CA MET A 94 -1.04 -7.88 7.58
C MET A 94 -0.43 -8.39 8.88
N TYR A 95 -0.52 -7.61 9.96
CA TYR A 95 0.02 -8.01 11.26
C TYR A 95 -0.77 -9.17 11.87
N VAL A 96 -2.08 -9.24 11.68
CA VAL A 96 -2.90 -10.35 12.18
C VAL A 96 -2.47 -11.63 11.47
N SER A 97 -2.26 -11.57 10.16
CA SER A 97 -1.76 -12.70 9.37
C SER A 97 -0.40 -13.18 9.86
N ALA A 98 0.53 -12.26 10.15
CA ALA A 98 1.84 -12.60 10.69
C ALA A 98 1.72 -13.26 12.08
N ASN A 99 0.84 -12.75 12.94
CA ASN A 99 0.62 -13.34 14.27
C ASN A 99 0.01 -14.75 14.20
N ILE A 100 -0.96 -14.98 13.31
CA ILE A 100 -1.54 -16.32 13.10
C ILE A 100 -0.47 -17.28 12.62
N LEU A 101 0.36 -16.88 11.64
CA LEU A 101 1.46 -17.70 11.15
C LEU A 101 2.45 -18.05 12.27
N ASN A 102 2.86 -17.05 13.04
CA ASN A 102 3.75 -17.27 14.17
C ASN A 102 3.13 -18.20 15.22
N SER A 103 1.81 -18.14 15.38
CA SER A 103 1.06 -19.04 16.26
C SER A 103 1.04 -20.48 15.75
N MET A 104 1.28 -20.73 14.45
CA MET A 104 1.41 -22.11 13.93
C MET A 104 2.68 -22.82 14.43
N ILE A 105 3.67 -22.09 14.95
CA ILE A 105 4.88 -22.68 15.55
C ILE A 105 4.51 -23.58 16.74
N TRP A 106 3.43 -23.24 17.46
CA TRP A 106 2.89 -24.07 18.54
C TRP A 106 2.49 -25.49 18.07
N MET A 107 2.15 -25.67 16.79
CA MET A 107 1.82 -26.98 16.22
C MET A 107 3.04 -27.91 16.10
N TYR A 108 4.25 -27.37 16.17
CA TYR A 108 5.50 -28.11 16.12
C TYR A 108 6.08 -28.39 17.50
N MET A 109 5.48 -27.83 18.56
CA MET A 109 5.96 -28.05 19.91
C MET A 109 5.47 -29.39 20.48
N PRO A 110 6.34 -30.18 21.14
CA PRO A 110 5.97 -31.49 21.69
C PRO A 110 4.79 -31.46 22.66
N ASP A 111 4.55 -30.30 23.29
CA ASP A 111 3.47 -30.06 24.22
C ASP A 111 2.64 -28.82 23.81
N GLY A 112 2.18 -28.80 22.55
CA GLY A 112 1.40 -27.68 22.00
C GLY A 112 0.02 -27.45 22.67
N ASN A 113 -0.39 -28.33 23.59
CA ASN A 113 -1.60 -28.21 24.40
C ASN A 113 -1.31 -27.87 25.87
N ALA A 114 -0.07 -27.50 26.20
CA ALA A 114 0.34 -27.18 27.55
C ALA A 114 -0.59 -26.13 28.17
N ALA A 115 -0.95 -26.32 29.43
CA ALA A 115 -1.80 -25.38 30.15
C ALA A 115 -1.05 -24.06 30.44
N ASN A 116 -1.78 -23.00 30.76
CA ASN A 116 -1.19 -21.67 31.00
C ASN A 116 -0.26 -21.62 32.23
N ASN A 117 -0.32 -22.59 33.14
CA ASN A 117 0.54 -22.76 34.30
C ASN A 117 1.70 -23.75 34.07
N GLU A 118 1.88 -24.25 32.85
CA GLU A 118 2.91 -25.24 32.52
C GLU A 118 4.11 -24.62 31.80
N ILE A 119 5.26 -25.27 31.95
CA ILE A 119 6.53 -24.79 31.38
C ILE A 119 6.59 -24.92 29.85
N GLY A 120 5.80 -25.85 29.28
CA GLY A 120 5.65 -25.98 27.83
C GLY A 120 5.14 -24.68 27.20
N THR A 121 4.18 -24.03 27.84
CA THR A 121 3.66 -22.71 27.43
C THR A 121 4.73 -21.62 27.52
N THR A 122 5.59 -21.65 28.54
CA THR A 122 6.70 -20.70 28.66
C THR A 122 7.67 -20.84 27.49
N ILE A 123 8.08 -22.06 27.16
CA ILE A 123 8.97 -22.35 26.03
C ILE A 123 8.31 -21.91 24.72
N GLY A 124 7.01 -22.18 24.58
CA GLY A 124 6.15 -21.65 23.52
C GLY A 124 6.31 -20.17 23.27
N TYR A 125 6.10 -19.36 24.30
CA TYR A 125 6.27 -17.92 24.18
C TYR A 125 7.70 -17.50 23.89
N LEU A 126 8.70 -18.13 24.53
CA LEU A 126 10.11 -17.80 24.33
C LEU A 126 10.58 -18.09 22.90
N CYS A 127 10.03 -19.08 22.22
CA CYS A 127 10.32 -19.34 20.81
C CYS A 127 9.55 -18.38 19.88
N THR A 128 8.27 -18.14 20.16
CA THR A 128 7.38 -17.43 19.23
C THR A 128 7.51 -15.92 19.30
N ILE A 129 7.82 -15.32 20.46
CA ILE A 129 7.93 -13.87 20.61
C ILE A 129 9.09 -13.27 19.78
N PRO A 130 10.32 -13.81 19.82
CA PRO A 130 11.42 -13.28 19.01
C PRO A 130 11.16 -13.39 17.50
N ILE A 131 10.55 -14.50 17.07
CA ILE A 131 10.21 -14.73 15.67
C ILE A 131 9.17 -13.71 15.21
N LEU A 132 8.12 -13.49 16.02
CA LEU A 132 7.12 -12.47 15.74
C LEU A 132 7.75 -11.09 15.61
N TYR A 133 8.64 -10.72 16.54
CA TYR A 133 9.35 -9.43 16.50
C TYR A 133 10.08 -9.22 15.17
N VAL A 134 10.87 -10.22 14.74
CA VAL A 134 11.61 -10.17 13.46
C VAL A 134 10.65 -10.05 12.28
N GLN A 135 9.57 -10.84 12.26
CA GLN A 135 8.55 -10.76 11.21
C GLN A 135 7.91 -9.37 11.13
N MET A 136 7.55 -8.79 12.28
CA MET A 136 6.95 -7.46 12.32
C MET A 136 7.93 -6.38 11.83
N GLU A 137 9.21 -6.40 12.22
CA GLU A 137 10.20 -5.45 11.69
C GLU A 137 10.35 -5.55 10.16
N ILE A 138 10.38 -6.77 9.62
CA ILE A 138 10.47 -6.98 8.16
C ILE A 138 9.24 -6.40 7.47
N ILE A 139 8.03 -6.73 7.96
CA ILE A 139 6.77 -6.24 7.39
C ILE A 139 6.69 -4.71 7.48
N SER A 140 6.99 -4.10 8.63
CA SER A 140 7.01 -2.65 8.78
C SER A 140 8.07 -1.99 7.90
N GLY A 141 9.22 -2.64 7.72
CA GLY A 141 10.31 -2.19 6.84
C GLY A 141 9.88 -2.18 5.37
N LEU A 142 9.24 -3.26 4.91
CA LEU A 142 8.67 -3.39 3.57
C LEU A 142 7.59 -2.33 3.34
N PHE A 143 6.66 -2.18 4.29
CA PHE A 143 5.59 -1.20 4.17
C PHE A 143 6.12 0.24 4.09
N ARG A 144 7.12 0.61 4.91
CA ARG A 144 7.77 1.92 4.83
C ARG A 144 8.44 2.16 3.48
N ARG A 145 9.09 1.13 2.91
CA ARG A 145 9.67 1.21 1.54
C ARG A 145 8.58 1.39 0.49
N MET A 146 7.44 0.69 0.62
CA MET A 146 6.30 0.85 -0.28
C MET A 146 5.70 2.25 -0.23
N GLN A 147 5.51 2.81 0.97
CA GLN A 147 5.03 4.17 1.15
C GLN A 147 5.98 5.21 0.55
N LYS A 148 7.30 5.08 0.77
CA LYS A 148 8.31 5.98 0.19
C LYS A 148 8.25 6.01 -1.34
N LYS A 149 7.96 4.86 -1.96
CA LYS A 149 7.80 4.74 -3.42
C LYS A 149 6.41 5.17 -3.93
N LYS A 150 5.55 5.72 -3.06
CA LYS A 150 4.16 6.08 -3.35
C LYS A 150 3.36 4.94 -4.00
N ILE A 151 3.69 3.69 -3.66
CA ILE A 151 2.94 2.53 -4.12
C ILE A 151 1.51 2.66 -3.62
N GLY A 152 0.60 2.94 -4.57
CA GLY A 152 -0.83 3.00 -4.31
C GLY A 152 -1.30 1.63 -3.89
N LEU A 153 -1.63 1.49 -2.61
CA LEU A 153 -2.06 0.22 -2.06
C LEU A 153 -3.55 0.05 -2.38
N GLU A 154 -3.88 -0.53 -3.53
CA GLU A 154 -5.28 -0.51 -3.93
C GLU A 154 -6.15 -1.52 -3.18
N TRP A 155 -7.44 -1.27 -3.32
CA TRP A 155 -8.54 -2.08 -2.84
C TRP A 155 -8.31 -3.59 -3.00
N ASN A 156 -7.86 -4.02 -4.18
CA ASN A 156 -7.73 -5.44 -4.51
C ASN A 156 -6.64 -6.14 -3.69
N ILE A 157 -5.48 -5.51 -3.49
CA ILE A 157 -4.37 -6.11 -2.73
C ILE A 157 -4.72 -6.25 -1.25
N ALA A 158 -5.39 -5.24 -0.70
CA ALA A 158 -5.82 -5.30 0.69
C ALA A 158 -6.98 -6.25 0.91
N LEU A 159 -7.94 -6.34 -0.03
CA LEU A 159 -9.04 -7.31 0.04
C LEU A 159 -8.55 -8.75 -0.11
N LEU A 160 -7.58 -8.98 -0.98
CA LEU A 160 -6.89 -10.25 -1.11
C LEU A 160 -6.16 -10.62 0.19
N THR A 161 -5.42 -9.68 0.79
CA THR A 161 -4.71 -9.88 2.07
C THR A 161 -5.68 -10.20 3.21
N MET A 162 -6.85 -9.56 3.25
CA MET A 162 -7.90 -9.84 4.24
C MET A 162 -8.53 -11.23 4.05
N ALA A 163 -8.86 -11.61 2.81
CA ALA A 163 -9.40 -12.93 2.51
C ALA A 163 -8.41 -14.03 2.93
N PHE A 164 -7.12 -13.80 2.74
CA PHE A 164 -6.07 -14.70 3.16
C PHE A 164 -5.90 -14.75 4.69
N ALA A 165 -5.97 -13.61 5.38
CA ALA A 165 -5.96 -13.56 6.85
C ALA A 165 -7.12 -14.39 7.42
N ALA A 166 -8.33 -14.22 6.89
CA ALA A 166 -9.51 -14.97 7.28
C ALA A 166 -9.38 -16.47 6.99
N TYR A 167 -8.85 -16.84 5.81
CA TYR A 167 -8.56 -18.23 5.47
C TYR A 167 -7.55 -18.87 6.42
N THR A 168 -6.44 -18.17 6.72
CA THR A 168 -5.38 -18.66 7.59
C THR A 168 -5.85 -18.81 9.03
N LEU A 169 -6.71 -17.89 9.49
CA LEU A 169 -7.39 -17.95 10.79
C LEU A 169 -8.32 -19.17 10.87
N ALA A 170 -9.17 -19.38 9.85
CA ALA A 170 -10.08 -20.52 9.78
C ALA A 170 -9.34 -21.87 9.70
N LEU A 171 -8.23 -21.92 8.94
CA LEU A 171 -7.40 -23.11 8.82
C LEU A 171 -6.67 -23.45 10.12
N SER A 172 -6.11 -22.43 10.79
CA SER A 172 -5.49 -22.60 12.12
C SER A 172 -6.50 -23.14 13.14
N ALA A 173 -7.73 -22.61 13.12
CA ALA A 173 -8.80 -23.09 13.98
C ALA A 173 -9.18 -24.56 13.67
N LEU A 174 -9.29 -24.90 12.39
CA LEU A 174 -9.62 -26.26 11.96
C LEU A 174 -8.53 -27.26 12.38
N LEU A 175 -7.26 -26.90 12.25
CA LEU A 175 -6.12 -27.73 12.68
C LEU A 175 -6.10 -27.93 14.20
N GLN A 176 -6.39 -26.87 14.98
CA GLN A 176 -6.50 -26.97 16.44
C GLN A 176 -7.69 -27.84 16.85
N MET A 177 -8.87 -27.64 16.27
CA MET A 177 -10.07 -28.45 16.55
C MET A 177 -9.87 -29.92 16.21
N SER A 178 -9.10 -30.21 15.16
CA SER A 178 -8.78 -31.58 14.74
C SER A 178 -7.59 -32.20 15.48
N SER A 179 -7.00 -31.50 16.46
CA SER A 179 -5.82 -31.96 17.21
C SER A 179 -4.65 -32.37 16.32
N VAL A 180 -4.48 -31.67 15.20
CA VAL A 180 -3.45 -31.92 14.20
C VAL A 180 -2.16 -31.22 14.62
N PHE A 181 -1.19 -32.00 15.08
CA PHE A 181 0.12 -31.50 15.52
C PHE A 181 1.27 -32.19 14.78
N ALA A 182 2.22 -31.43 14.27
CA ALA A 182 3.29 -31.93 13.40
C ALA A 182 4.16 -33.00 14.08
N TYR A 183 4.33 -32.91 15.41
CA TYR A 183 5.10 -33.86 16.19
C TYR A 183 4.41 -35.23 16.35
N LYS A 184 3.09 -35.31 16.16
CA LYS A 184 2.33 -36.55 16.31
C LYS A 184 2.40 -37.46 15.09
N SER A 185 2.62 -36.91 13.89
CA SER A 185 2.69 -37.69 12.64
C SER A 185 3.30 -36.89 11.50
N SER A 186 4.10 -37.57 10.67
CA SER A 186 4.67 -36.99 9.43
C SER A 186 3.62 -36.53 8.43
N GLY A 187 2.41 -37.11 8.44
CA GLY A 187 1.30 -36.66 7.60
C GLY A 187 0.84 -35.23 7.94
N TYR A 188 0.92 -34.84 9.20
CA TYR A 188 0.59 -33.47 9.64
C TYR A 188 1.69 -32.47 9.28
N THR A 189 2.95 -32.90 9.23
CA THR A 189 4.06 -32.09 8.72
C THR A 189 3.83 -31.67 7.27
N VAL A 190 3.30 -32.56 6.42
CA VAL A 190 2.99 -32.26 5.01
C VAL A 190 1.89 -31.20 4.90
N VAL A 191 0.82 -31.34 5.69
CA VAL A 191 -0.29 -30.37 5.69
C VAL A 191 0.21 -28.98 6.09
N ILE A 192 1.02 -28.87 7.16
CA ILE A 192 1.51 -27.57 7.63
C ILE A 192 2.55 -26.98 6.67
N ALA A 193 3.38 -27.82 6.02
CA ALA A 193 4.30 -27.38 4.98
C ALA A 193 3.59 -26.79 3.76
N LEU A 194 2.48 -27.40 3.32
CA LEU A 194 1.65 -26.88 2.22
C LEU A 194 1.03 -25.52 2.57
N ILE A 195 0.59 -25.34 3.81
CA ILE A 195 0.02 -24.07 4.29
C ILE A 195 1.08 -22.97 4.29
N THR A 196 2.27 -23.30 4.78
CA THR A 196 3.41 -22.37 4.86
C THR A 196 3.91 -21.99 3.45
N ALA A 197 3.95 -22.95 2.53
CA ALA A 197 4.28 -22.71 1.13
C ALA A 197 3.24 -21.82 0.41
N GLY A 198 1.95 -22.08 0.63
CA GLY A 198 0.86 -21.25 0.11
C GLY A 198 0.98 -19.79 0.58
N MET A 199 1.39 -19.58 1.84
CA MET A 199 1.62 -18.25 2.40
C MET A 199 2.80 -17.50 1.76
N LEU A 200 3.93 -18.18 1.54
CA LEU A 200 5.10 -17.58 0.87
C LEU A 200 4.76 -17.14 -0.56
N ILE A 201 4.06 -17.99 -1.31
CA ILE A 201 3.61 -17.68 -2.67
C ILE A 201 2.67 -16.48 -2.66
N PHE A 202 1.76 -16.43 -1.69
CA PHE A 202 0.77 -15.37 -1.60
C PHE A 202 1.36 -14.02 -1.19
N ILE A 203 2.22 -13.96 -0.19
CA ILE A 203 2.95 -12.74 0.19
C ILE A 203 3.75 -12.22 -1.01
N THR A 204 4.40 -13.13 -1.73
CA THR A 204 5.14 -12.79 -2.95
C THR A 204 4.20 -12.21 -4.01
N ALA A 205 3.05 -12.83 -4.25
CA ALA A 205 2.05 -12.35 -5.21
C ALA A 205 1.49 -10.98 -4.82
N ALA A 206 1.14 -10.75 -3.56
CA ALA A 206 0.65 -9.45 -3.08
C ALA A 206 1.70 -8.35 -3.23
N VAL A 207 2.96 -8.63 -2.91
CA VAL A 207 4.09 -7.70 -3.08
C VAL A 207 4.34 -7.41 -4.56
N VAL A 208 4.35 -8.44 -5.41
CA VAL A 208 4.54 -8.30 -6.86
C VAL A 208 3.40 -7.49 -7.48
N LEU A 209 2.14 -7.79 -7.13
CA LEU A 209 0.98 -7.05 -7.63
C LEU A 209 1.02 -5.57 -7.21
N ALA A 210 1.35 -5.28 -5.95
CA ALA A 210 1.53 -3.91 -5.48
C ALA A 210 2.65 -3.18 -6.23
N TYR A 211 3.74 -3.88 -6.54
CA TYR A 211 4.85 -3.32 -7.30
C TYR A 211 4.48 -3.05 -8.77
N MET A 212 3.81 -4.01 -9.42
CA MET A 212 3.40 -3.93 -10.82
C MET A 212 2.43 -2.78 -11.07
N LYS A 213 1.42 -2.59 -10.22
CA LYS A 213 0.49 -1.49 -10.45
C LYS A 213 1.07 -0.11 -10.17
N ASN A 214 2.04 -0.02 -9.27
CA ASN A 214 2.78 1.23 -9.11
C ASN A 214 3.59 1.58 -10.37
N ALA A 215 4.25 0.59 -10.98
CA ALA A 215 4.95 0.79 -12.24
C ALA A 215 3.97 1.19 -13.37
N GLU A 216 2.78 0.59 -13.42
CA GLU A 216 1.74 0.95 -14.38
C GLU A 216 1.23 2.40 -14.19
N LEU A 217 1.01 2.82 -12.94
CA LEU A 217 0.58 4.18 -12.62
C LEU A 217 1.64 5.22 -12.98
N GLU A 218 2.91 4.91 -12.71
CA GLU A 218 4.03 5.78 -13.08
C GLU A 218 4.14 5.90 -14.61
N LEU A 219 3.99 4.77 -15.33
CA LEU A 219 4.00 4.75 -16.79
C LEU A 219 2.85 5.58 -17.38
N LYS A 220 1.63 5.40 -16.88
CA LYS A 220 0.46 6.20 -17.29
C LYS A 220 0.70 7.68 -17.07
N SER A 221 1.23 8.07 -15.91
CA SER A 221 1.54 9.47 -15.63
C SER A 221 2.58 10.05 -16.59
N ARG A 222 3.62 9.30 -16.93
CA ARG A 222 4.62 9.72 -17.94
C ARG A 222 4.00 9.87 -19.31
N LEU A 223 3.15 8.93 -19.72
CA LEU A 223 2.46 8.95 -21.01
C LEU A 223 1.58 10.19 -21.15
N THR A 224 0.75 10.50 -20.15
CA THR A 224 -0.11 11.70 -20.16
C THR A 224 0.70 13.00 -20.27
N ARG A 225 1.85 13.09 -19.59
CA ARG A 225 2.75 14.26 -19.73
C ARG A 225 3.30 14.38 -21.15
N LEU A 226 3.62 13.26 -21.78
CA LEU A 226 4.17 13.20 -23.12
C LEU A 226 3.11 13.56 -24.18
N GLU A 227 1.87 13.08 -24.01
CA GLU A 227 0.72 13.47 -24.82
C GLU A 227 0.44 14.97 -24.73
N THR A 228 0.50 15.53 -23.52
CA THR A 228 0.31 16.98 -23.30
C THR A 228 1.42 17.80 -23.97
N ALA A 229 2.67 17.34 -23.90
CA ALA A 229 3.79 18.01 -24.57
C ALA A 229 3.63 17.98 -26.10
N ARG A 230 3.24 16.81 -26.65
CA ARG A 230 3.00 16.65 -28.08
C ARG A 230 1.86 17.54 -28.58
N SER A 231 0.75 17.65 -27.85
CA SER A 231 -0.36 18.51 -28.27
C SER A 231 0.04 19.99 -28.31
N LEU A 232 0.88 20.44 -27.37
CA LEU A 232 1.42 21.81 -27.37
C LEU A 232 2.36 22.06 -28.55
N GLU A 233 3.19 21.07 -28.92
CA GLU A 233 4.02 21.15 -30.12
C GLU A 233 3.18 21.19 -31.40
N GLU A 234 2.18 20.32 -31.55
CA GLU A 234 1.28 20.32 -32.71
C GLU A 234 0.55 21.68 -32.88
N GLU A 235 0.07 22.27 -31.79
CA GLU A 235 -0.55 23.61 -31.80
C GLU A 235 0.45 24.72 -32.19
N SER A 236 1.71 24.60 -31.74
CA SER A 236 2.78 25.52 -32.13
C SER A 236 3.13 25.38 -33.63
N TYR A 237 3.15 24.16 -34.15
CA TYR A 237 3.36 23.89 -35.57
C TYR A 237 2.22 24.48 -36.42
N HIS A 238 0.96 24.28 -36.03
CA HIS A 238 -0.19 24.88 -36.71
C HIS A 238 -0.11 26.40 -36.77
N ARG A 239 0.17 27.07 -35.65
CA ARG A 239 0.34 28.54 -35.61
C ARG A 239 1.50 29.02 -36.49
N THR A 240 2.57 28.24 -36.58
CA THR A 240 3.70 28.57 -37.45
C THR A 240 3.32 28.42 -38.92
N LEU A 241 2.55 27.39 -39.26
CA LEU A 241 2.08 27.12 -40.62
C LEU A 241 1.11 28.21 -41.09
N GLU A 242 0.16 28.62 -40.24
CA GLU A 242 -0.73 29.76 -40.50
C GLU A 242 0.05 31.06 -40.76
N ARG A 243 1.12 31.31 -39.99
CA ARG A 243 2.00 32.48 -40.22
C ARG A 243 2.72 32.38 -41.57
N ILE A 244 3.18 31.19 -41.96
CA ILE A 244 3.82 30.96 -43.25
C ILE A 244 2.82 31.19 -44.39
N GLU A 245 1.60 30.69 -44.29
CA GLU A 245 0.54 30.93 -45.28
C GLU A 245 0.17 32.41 -45.39
N ALA A 246 0.03 33.10 -44.26
CA ALA A 246 -0.22 34.55 -44.24
C ALA A 246 0.94 35.32 -44.90
N MET A 247 2.20 34.93 -44.62
CA MET A 247 3.38 35.50 -45.28
C MET A 247 3.41 35.20 -46.79
N ALA A 248 2.99 34.02 -47.22
CA ALA A 248 2.91 33.65 -48.63
C ALA A 248 1.86 34.49 -49.37
N LYS A 249 0.69 34.71 -48.75
CA LYS A 249 -0.36 35.59 -49.29
C LYS A 249 0.12 37.03 -49.41
N LEU A 250 0.74 37.57 -48.36
CA LEU A 250 1.35 38.91 -48.41
C LEU A 250 2.36 39.03 -49.55
N ARG A 251 3.25 38.04 -49.71
CA ARG A 251 4.23 38.02 -50.80
C ARG A 251 3.55 38.05 -52.18
N HIS A 252 2.50 37.26 -52.37
CA HIS A 252 1.73 37.23 -53.61
C HIS A 252 1.09 38.60 -53.90
N ASP A 253 0.43 39.21 -52.92
CA ASP A 253 -0.22 40.51 -53.07
C ASP A 253 0.81 41.62 -53.37
N PHE A 254 1.98 41.58 -52.72
CA PHE A 254 3.11 42.48 -53.03
C PHE A 254 3.58 42.35 -54.48
N TYR A 255 3.74 41.13 -55.01
CA TYR A 255 4.11 40.94 -56.41
C TYR A 255 3.03 41.45 -57.37
N GLY A 256 1.75 41.24 -57.06
CA GLY A 256 0.63 41.76 -57.85
C GLY A 256 0.62 43.29 -57.90
N GLN A 257 0.81 43.95 -56.76
CA GLN A 257 0.92 45.42 -56.70
C GLN A 257 2.15 45.94 -57.45
N LEU A 258 3.30 45.27 -57.33
CA LEU A 258 4.52 45.64 -58.06
C LEU A 258 4.33 45.54 -59.58
N GLN A 259 3.63 44.50 -60.05
CA GLN A 259 3.31 44.31 -61.46
C GLN A 259 2.34 45.36 -61.97
N ALA A 260 1.33 45.74 -61.17
CA ALA A 260 0.42 46.84 -61.50
C ALA A 260 1.15 48.19 -61.56
N ALA A 261 2.04 48.47 -60.60
CA ALA A 261 2.85 49.68 -60.61
C ALA A 261 3.79 49.74 -61.83
N ARG A 262 4.36 48.60 -62.24
CA ARG A 262 5.16 48.51 -63.48
C ARG A 262 4.33 48.83 -64.72
N TYR A 263 3.12 48.28 -64.83
CA TYR A 263 2.21 48.58 -65.93
C TYR A 263 1.83 50.06 -65.97
N LEU A 264 1.54 50.65 -64.81
CA LEU A 264 1.25 52.08 -64.70
C LEU A 264 2.45 52.94 -65.06
N LEU A 265 3.68 52.59 -64.66
CA LEU A 265 4.89 53.31 -65.08
C LEU A 265 5.09 53.32 -66.61
N GLU A 266 4.66 52.25 -67.29
CA GLU A 266 4.72 52.14 -68.75
C GLU A 266 3.61 52.95 -69.45
N ALA A 267 2.47 53.19 -68.79
CA ALA A 267 1.31 53.91 -69.33
C ALA A 267 1.25 55.40 -68.93
N ASP A 268 1.47 55.72 -67.65
CA ASP A 268 1.56 57.05 -67.03
C ASP A 268 2.68 57.08 -65.95
N PRO A 269 3.85 57.64 -66.28
CA PRO A 269 5.02 57.61 -65.39
C PRO A 269 4.85 58.33 -64.05
N GLU A 270 3.99 59.35 -63.95
CA GLU A 270 3.77 60.05 -62.67
C GLU A 270 2.91 59.22 -61.73
N GLU A 271 1.84 58.64 -62.24
CA GLU A 271 0.91 57.83 -61.44
C GLU A 271 1.55 56.51 -60.98
N GLY A 272 2.37 55.89 -61.84
CA GLY A 272 3.18 54.73 -61.48
C GLY A 272 4.25 55.02 -60.42
N ARG A 273 4.89 56.21 -60.44
CA ARG A 273 5.84 56.63 -59.39
C ARG A 273 5.16 56.86 -58.04
N LYS A 274 3.99 57.49 -58.05
CA LYS A 274 3.22 57.74 -56.83
C LYS A 274 2.79 56.44 -56.15
N MET A 275 2.35 55.44 -56.93
CA MET A 275 2.00 54.13 -56.40
C MET A 275 3.20 53.38 -55.81
N LEU A 276 4.39 53.49 -56.41
CA LEU A 276 5.62 52.93 -55.82
C LEU A 276 6.00 53.61 -54.50
N GLU A 277 5.86 54.94 -54.39
CA GLU A 277 6.10 55.68 -53.15
C GLU A 277 5.12 55.27 -52.04
N ASP A 278 3.83 55.13 -52.36
CA ASP A 278 2.80 54.68 -51.41
C ASP A 278 3.06 53.24 -50.91
N MET A 279 3.50 52.33 -51.80
CA MET A 279 3.92 50.98 -51.42
C MET A 279 5.15 50.99 -50.51
N MET A 280 6.09 51.91 -50.74
CA MET A 280 7.32 52.03 -49.96
C MET A 280 7.05 52.59 -48.55
N ILE A 281 6.04 53.44 -48.40
CA ILE A 281 5.57 53.98 -47.11
C ILE A 281 4.82 52.91 -46.30
N ALA A 282 4.11 52.00 -46.96
CA ALA A 282 3.33 50.92 -46.32
C ALA A 282 4.18 49.75 -45.78
N LEU A 283 5.46 49.66 -46.15
CA LEU A 283 6.37 48.65 -45.59
C LEU A 283 6.72 49.00 -44.14
N PRO A 284 6.70 48.02 -43.20
CA PRO A 284 7.12 48.27 -41.83
C PRO A 284 8.60 48.67 -41.83
N LYS A 285 8.91 49.90 -41.41
CA LYS A 285 10.29 50.36 -41.23
C LYS A 285 11.00 49.40 -40.28
N GLN A 286 12.02 48.71 -40.78
CA GLN A 286 12.92 47.95 -39.92
C GLN A 286 13.57 48.92 -38.93
N LYS A 287 13.33 48.69 -37.64
CA LYS A 287 14.08 49.31 -36.54
C LYS A 287 15.36 48.52 -36.32
#